data_AF-A0A5C7PGD7-F1
#
_entry.id   AF-A0A5C7PGD7-F1
#
_cell.length_a   1.000
_cell.length_b   1.000
_cell.length_c   1.000
_cell.angle_alpha   90.00
_cell.angle_beta   90.00
_cell.angle_gamma   90.00
#
_symmetry.space_group_name_H-M   'P 1'
#
loop_
_entity.id
_entity.type
_entity.pdbx_description
1 polymer ?
#
loop_
_entity_poly.entity_id
_entity_poly.type
_entity_poly.pdbx_seq_one_letter_code
_entity_poly.pdbx_strand_id
1 'polypeptide(L)'
;MENKPMSPQTQAAMLEFLHCAENVLHTDWEFTLDATRDRAIEDFIAPGGTFLVPLVEDPGNNWGSRGALLSAHRTLIEALAAEGIYRSPTIDS
;
A
#
# COMPACT_ATOMS: atom_id res chain seq x y z
N MET A 1 3.25 -29.74 2.50
CA MET A 1 4.12 -28.55 2.38
C MET A 1 4.43 -28.12 3.79
N GLU A 2 5.68 -28.20 4.22
CA GLU A 2 6.09 -27.54 5.47
C GLU A 2 5.89 -26.03 5.25
N ASN A 3 5.16 -25.38 6.16
CA ASN A 3 5.07 -23.93 6.18
C ASN A 3 6.45 -23.40 6.54
N LYS A 4 7.26 -23.07 5.52
CA LYS A 4 8.49 -22.33 5.73
C LYS A 4 8.12 -21.03 6.44
N PRO A 5 8.65 -20.77 7.65
CA PRO A 5 8.38 -19.50 8.32
C PRO A 5 8.94 -18.36 7.48
N MET A 6 8.18 -17.27 7.38
CA MET A 6 8.63 -16.04 6.74
C MET A 6 9.95 -15.58 7.34
N SER A 7 10.84 -15.01 6.53
CA SER A 7 12.06 -14.38 7.04
C SER A 7 11.74 -13.22 8.00
N PRO A 8 12.67 -12.86 8.89
CA PRO A 8 12.51 -11.67 9.74
C PRO A 8 12.21 -10.39 8.94
N GLN A 9 12.80 -10.26 7.74
CA GLN A 9 12.57 -9.13 6.84
C GLN A 9 11.11 -9.09 6.36
N THR A 10 10.57 -10.23 5.92
CA THR A 10 9.17 -10.33 5.50
C THR A 10 8.21 -10.11 6.66
N GLN A 11 8.54 -10.61 7.85
CA GLN A 11 7.75 -10.34 9.07
C GLN A 11 7.74 -8.84 9.40
N ALA A 12 8.90 -8.17 9.32
CA ALA A 12 9.00 -6.73 9.54
C ALA A 12 8.18 -5.93 8.51
N ALA A 13 8.26 -6.30 7.23
CA ALA A 13 7.46 -5.67 6.17
C ALA A 13 5.95 -5.87 6.40
N MET A 14 5.54 -7.03 6.92
CA MET A 14 4.15 -7.31 7.25
C MET A 14 3.67 -6.44 8.42
N LEU A 15 4.47 -6.31 9.47
CA LEU A 15 4.16 -5.45 10.61
C LEU A 15 4.06 -3.98 10.20
N GLU A 16 4.97 -3.51 9.35
CA GLU A 16 4.94 -2.14 8.82
C GLU A 16 3.68 -1.88 7.99
N PHE A 17 3.30 -2.83 7.13
CA PHE A 17 2.06 -2.74 6.37
C PHE A 17 0.84 -2.64 7.31
N LEU A 18 0.77 -3.49 8.34
CA LEU A 18 -0.34 -3.46 9.31
C LEU A 18 -0.38 -2.12 10.06
N HIS A 19 0.76 -1.62 10.50
CA HIS A 19 0.85 -0.32 11.18
C HIS A 19 0.35 0.82 10.27
N CYS A 20 0.82 0.86 9.03
CA CYS A 20 0.39 1.87 8.07
C CYS A 20 -1.10 1.72 7.71
N ALA A 21 -1.61 0.49 7.63
CA ALA A 21 -3.02 0.23 7.36
C ALA A 21 -3.90 0.72 8.51
N GLU A 22 -3.51 0.47 9.76
CA GLU A 22 -4.19 1.02 10.94
C GLU A 22 -4.13 2.55 10.95
N ASN A 23 -2.99 3.16 10.63
CA ASN A 23 -2.91 4.62 10.56
C ASN A 23 -3.90 5.19 9.54
N VAL A 24 -3.98 4.64 8.32
CA VAL A 24 -4.92 5.13 7.29
C VAL A 24 -6.38 4.86 7.67
N LEU A 25 -6.68 3.65 8.13
CA LEU A 25 -8.07 3.19 8.31
C LEU A 25 -8.65 3.56 9.67
N HIS A 26 -7.81 3.91 10.64
CA HIS A 26 -8.23 4.23 12.01
C HIS A 26 -7.81 5.64 12.44
N THR A 27 -6.52 5.96 12.36
CA THR A 27 -5.99 7.23 12.88
C THR A 27 -6.32 8.42 11.98
N ASP A 28 -6.11 8.27 10.68
CA ASP A 28 -6.28 9.30 9.66
C ASP A 28 -7.61 9.17 8.91
N TRP A 29 -8.63 8.56 9.54
CA TRP A 29 -9.87 8.22 8.86
C TRP A 29 -10.59 9.44 8.26
N GLU A 30 -10.70 10.54 9.02
CA GLU A 30 -11.34 11.77 8.54
C GLU A 30 -10.58 12.39 7.35
N PHE A 31 -9.24 12.42 7.41
CA PHE A 31 -8.42 12.87 6.29
C PHE A 31 -8.59 11.96 5.07
N THR A 32 -8.63 10.64 5.29
CA THR A 32 -8.86 9.65 4.23
C THR A 32 -10.23 9.87 3.57
N LEU A 33 -11.27 10.15 4.36
CA LEU A 33 -12.59 10.49 3.85
C LEU A 33 -12.57 11.76 3.01
N ASP A 34 -11.96 12.83 3.50
CA ASP A 34 -11.91 14.10 2.77
C ASP A 34 -11.10 13.98 1.48
N ALA A 35 -9.99 13.24 1.50
CA ALA A 35 -9.17 12.97 0.32
C ALA A 35 -9.87 12.06 -0.70
N THR A 36 -10.84 11.25 -0.28
CA THR A 36 -11.55 10.31 -1.16
C THR A 36 -12.95 10.76 -1.57
N ARG A 37 -13.42 11.92 -1.08
CA ARG A 37 -14.70 12.51 -1.46
C ARG A 37 -14.57 13.46 -2.66
N ASP A 38 -15.63 13.49 -3.48
CA ASP A 38 -15.81 14.44 -4.59
C ASP A 38 -14.65 14.48 -5.61
N ARG A 39 -14.38 15.67 -6.19
CA ARG A 39 -13.34 15.91 -7.21
C ARG A 39 -11.91 15.80 -6.67
N ALA A 40 -11.70 15.77 -5.36
CA ALA A 40 -10.37 15.67 -4.77
C ALA A 40 -9.69 14.34 -5.12
N ILE A 41 -10.47 13.27 -5.36
CA ILE A 41 -9.92 11.98 -5.80
C ILE A 41 -9.14 12.09 -7.13
N GLU A 42 -9.44 13.06 -8.00
CA GLU A 42 -8.75 13.23 -9.29
C GLU A 42 -7.34 13.84 -9.13
N ASP A 43 -7.08 14.55 -8.03
CA ASP A 43 -5.74 15.04 -7.66
C ASP A 43 -4.84 13.91 -7.14
N PHE A 44 -5.44 12.75 -6.87
CA PHE A 44 -4.84 11.64 -6.15
C PHE A 44 -4.75 10.40 -7.05
N ILE A 45 -5.84 10.00 -7.69
CA ILE A 45 -5.90 8.84 -8.59
C ILE A 45 -6.24 9.34 -9.99
N ALA A 46 -5.32 9.14 -10.93
CA ALA A 46 -5.57 9.44 -12.34
C ALA A 46 -6.62 8.49 -12.94
N PRO A 47 -7.30 8.87 -14.05
CA PRO A 47 -8.26 8.00 -14.71
C PRO A 47 -7.70 6.61 -15.03
N GLY A 48 -8.40 5.56 -14.58
CA GLY A 48 -7.97 4.17 -14.72
C GLY A 48 -7.00 3.67 -13.64
N GLY A 49 -6.55 4.56 -12.76
CA GLY A 49 -5.77 4.20 -11.58
C GLY A 49 -6.61 3.51 -10.50
N THR A 50 -5.92 2.91 -9.54
CA THR A 50 -6.50 2.28 -8.35
C THR A 50 -5.81 2.80 -7.10
N PHE A 51 -6.36 2.44 -5.93
CA PHE A 51 -5.72 2.79 -4.67
C PHE A 51 -4.29 2.26 -4.54
N LEU A 52 -3.93 1.13 -5.16
CA LEU A 52 -2.57 0.58 -5.11
C LEU A 52 -1.68 1.08 -6.26
N VAL A 53 -2.31 1.46 -7.37
CA VAL A 53 -1.64 1.93 -8.60
C VAL A 53 -2.32 3.23 -9.05
N PRO A 54 -2.02 4.37 -8.42
CA PRO A 54 -2.78 5.61 -8.64
C PRO A 54 -2.53 6.27 -9.99
N LEU A 55 -1.49 5.84 -10.73
CA LEU A 55 -1.12 6.38 -12.06
C LEU A 55 -0.87 7.89 -12.09
N VAL A 56 -0.42 8.47 -10.97
CA VAL A 56 0.02 9.87 -10.86
C VAL A 56 1.54 9.95 -10.79
N GLU A 57 2.10 11.13 -11.09
CA GLU A 57 3.55 11.39 -11.11
C GLU A 57 4.21 11.15 -9.76
N ASP A 58 3.58 11.61 -8.66
CA ASP A 58 4.03 11.36 -7.30
C ASP A 58 2.95 10.63 -6.47
N PRO A 59 3.03 9.29 -6.37
CA PRO A 59 2.09 8.49 -5.57
C PRO A 59 2.12 8.78 -4.06
N GLY A 60 3.16 9.45 -3.57
CA GLY A 60 3.35 9.78 -2.15
C GLY A 60 2.90 11.20 -1.78
N ASN A 61 2.76 12.11 -2.74
CA ASN A 61 2.46 13.50 -2.46
C ASN A 61 0.99 13.73 -2.10
N ASN A 62 0.76 14.42 -0.98
CA ASN A 62 -0.53 14.95 -0.50
C ASN A 62 -1.60 13.96 0.02
N TRP A 63 -1.24 12.77 0.55
CA TRP A 63 -2.23 11.79 1.04
C TRP A 63 -2.06 11.33 2.50
N GLY A 64 -1.53 12.16 3.40
CA GLY A 64 -1.34 11.76 4.81
C GLY A 64 -0.58 10.43 4.94
N SER A 65 -1.07 9.49 5.76
CA SER A 65 -0.45 8.18 5.96
C SER A 65 -0.58 7.20 4.77
N ARG A 66 -1.35 7.51 3.72
CA ARG A 66 -1.55 6.59 2.59
C ARG A 66 -0.28 6.38 1.77
N GLY A 67 0.54 7.41 1.59
CA GLY A 67 1.82 7.27 0.89
C GLY A 67 2.73 6.24 1.57
N ALA A 68 2.76 6.25 2.91
CA ALA A 68 3.47 5.25 3.71
C ALA A 68 2.85 3.85 3.53
N LEU A 69 1.51 3.73 3.54
CA LEU A 69 0.82 2.46 3.27
C LEU A 69 1.15 1.89 1.89
N LEU A 70 1.22 2.72 0.85
CA LEU A 70 1.64 2.26 -0.48
C LEU A 70 3.07 1.73 -0.51
N SER A 71 3.98 2.45 0.14
CA SER A 71 5.39 2.05 0.24
C SER A 71 5.52 0.72 0.99
N ALA A 72 4.85 0.61 2.14
CA ALA A 72 4.82 -0.61 2.96
C ALA A 72 4.19 -1.78 2.20
N HIS A 73 3.11 -1.55 1.45
CA HIS A 73 2.49 -2.55 0.59
C HIS A 73 3.48 -3.07 -0.46
N ARG A 74 4.16 -2.18 -1.22
CA ARG A 74 5.15 -2.59 -2.24
C ARG A 74 6.28 -3.41 -1.63
N THR A 75 6.82 -2.94 -0.50
CA THR A 75 7.89 -3.62 0.24
C THR A 75 7.45 -5.02 0.68
N LEU A 76 6.24 -5.16 1.22
CA LEU A 76 5.69 -6.44 1.64
C LEU A 76 5.51 -7.40 0.46
N ILE A 77 4.96 -6.92 -0.66
CA ILE A 77 4.79 -7.77 -1.85
C ILE A 77 6.15 -8.24 -2.38
N GLU A 78 7.14 -7.35 -2.49
CA GLU A 78 8.50 -7.71 -2.93
C GLU A 78 9.13 -8.76 -2.01
N ALA A 79 8.98 -8.61 -0.70
CA ALA A 79 9.50 -9.55 0.29
C ALA A 79 8.82 -10.93 0.18
N LEU A 80 7.49 -10.96 0.04
CA LEU A 80 6.73 -12.20 -0.15
C LEU A 80 7.05 -12.87 -1.50
N ALA A 81 7.29 -12.09 -2.55
CA ALA A 81 7.67 -12.60 -3.87
C ALA A 81 9.07 -13.21 -3.86
N ALA A 82 10.03 -12.57 -3.19
CA ALA A 82 11.40 -13.08 -3.03
C ALA A 82 11.43 -14.44 -2.30
N GLU A 83 10.47 -14.69 -1.42
CA GLU A 83 10.31 -15.99 -0.74
C GLU A 83 9.44 -17.00 -1.50
N GLY A 84 8.86 -16.63 -2.63
CA GLY A 84 7.95 -17.47 -3.41
C GLY A 84 6.59 -17.71 -2.73
N ILE A 85 6.23 -16.86 -1.76
CA ILE A 85 5.00 -16.98 -0.96
C ILE A 85 3.83 -16.34 -1.70
N TYR A 86 4.05 -15.21 -2.36
CA TYR A 86 3.01 -14.46 -3.07
C TYR A 86 3.53 -13.91 -4.40
N ARG A 87 2.65 -13.85 -5.40
CA ARG A 87 2.91 -13.16 -6.67
C ARG A 87 1.80 -12.15 -6.89
N SER A 88 2.15 -10.87 -6.94
CA SER A 88 1.16 -9.82 -7.13
C SER A 88 0.82 -9.63 -8.60
N PRO A 89 -0.47 -9.58 -8.96
CA PRO A 89 -0.88 -9.17 -10.31
C PRO A 89 -0.53 -7.71 -10.62
N THR A 90 -0.12 -6.90 -9.64
CA THR A 90 0.19 -5.47 -9.83
C THR A 90 1.69 -5.15 -10.02
N ILE A 91 2.59 -6.11 -9.80
CA ILE A 91 4.05 -5.92 -10.02
C ILE A 91 4.48 -6.52 -11.37
N ASP A 92 3.78 -7.55 -11.83
CA ASP A 92 4.09 -8.30 -13.06
C ASP A 92 3.44 -7.70 -14.33
N SER A 93 2.87 -6.48 -14.23
CA SER A 93 2.14 -5.77 -15.30
C SER A 93 2.89 -4.58 -15.86
#